data_AF-A0A1A8GMV9-F1
#
_entry.id   AF-A0A1A8GMV9-F1
#
_cell.length_a   1.000
_cell.length_b   1.000
_cell.length_c   1.000
_cell.angle_alpha   90.00
_cell.angle_beta   90.00
_cell.angle_gamma   90.00
#
_symmetry.space_group_name_H-M   'P 1'
#
loop_
_entity.id
_entity.type
_entity.pdbx_description
1 polymer ?
#
loop_
_entity_poly.entity_id
_entity_poly.type
_entity_poly.pdbx_seq_one_letter_code
_entity_poly.pdbx_strand_id
1 'polypeptide(L)'
;SSSSSSSSSDERAKRKKRKAKKNKLKRQKAKLKKQKKKEKKKLKQKEKKLKKEAEELQKPAEKPPSYLEVWQNADGEEDLGPVMTDEQKARLSTKRPLTKEEYEARQSVIRRVVDPESGRTRLVRGEGEIIEEMVSREKHKEINKLATKGDGNTFQRTLGINR
;
A
#
# COMPACT_ATOMS: atom_id res chain seq x y z
N SER A 1 62.49 -22.56 38.56
CA SER A 1 62.19 -21.95 37.24
C SER A 1 61.00 -22.65 36.62
N SER A 2 59.81 -22.03 36.60
CA SER A 2 58.65 -22.60 35.90
C SER A 2 57.77 -21.46 35.39
N SER A 3 58.08 -21.02 34.18
CA SER A 3 57.37 -19.98 33.43
C SER A 3 56.05 -20.53 32.88
N SER A 4 54.96 -20.07 33.48
CA SER A 4 53.57 -20.31 33.08
C SER A 4 53.28 -19.78 31.66
N SER A 5 52.86 -20.67 30.75
CA SER A 5 52.58 -20.39 29.35
C SER A 5 51.18 -20.85 28.94
N SER A 6 50.13 -20.21 29.48
CA SER A 6 48.72 -20.54 29.19
C SER A 6 47.97 -19.47 28.35
N SER A 7 48.63 -18.41 27.91
CA SER A 7 48.00 -17.24 27.24
C SER A 7 47.66 -17.42 25.74
N SER A 8 48.15 -18.46 25.08
CA SER A 8 48.11 -18.56 23.60
C SER A 8 46.75 -19.01 23.01
N SER A 9 45.97 -19.81 23.74
CA SER A 9 44.72 -20.40 23.22
C SER A 9 43.56 -19.40 23.16
N ASP A 10 43.45 -18.51 24.15
CA ASP A 10 42.39 -17.50 24.25
C ASP A 10 42.44 -16.44 23.16
N GLU A 11 43.64 -15.97 22.80
CA GLU A 11 43.84 -15.01 21.71
C GLU A 11 43.40 -15.58 20.35
N ARG A 12 43.66 -16.86 20.10
CA ARG A 12 43.27 -17.53 18.85
C ARG A 12 41.74 -17.63 18.73
N ALA A 13 41.03 -17.91 19.83
CA ALA A 13 39.58 -17.94 19.89
C ALA A 13 38.96 -16.55 19.67
N LYS A 14 39.49 -15.52 20.34
CA LYS A 14 39.07 -14.11 20.17
C LYS A 14 39.26 -13.64 18.72
N ARG A 15 40.39 -13.99 18.08
CA ARG A 15 40.67 -13.67 16.68
C ARG A 15 39.70 -14.35 15.70
N LYS A 16 39.35 -15.63 15.93
CA LYS A 16 38.30 -16.33 15.13
C LYS A 16 36.93 -15.65 15.28
N LYS A 17 36.53 -15.29 16.50
CA LYS A 17 35.24 -14.63 16.77
C LYS A 17 35.16 -13.24 16.09
N ARG A 18 36.25 -12.45 16.12
CA ARG A 18 36.35 -11.17 15.39
C ARG A 18 36.24 -11.34 13.88
N LYS A 19 36.91 -12.34 13.29
CA LYS A 19 36.80 -12.66 11.86
C LYS A 19 35.37 -13.05 11.45
N ALA A 20 34.69 -13.88 12.25
CA ALA A 20 33.30 -14.26 12.01
C ALA A 20 32.36 -13.04 12.04
N LYS A 21 32.52 -12.16 13.04
CA LYS A 21 31.72 -10.91 13.15
C LYS A 21 31.94 -9.99 11.94
N LYS A 22 33.19 -9.83 11.48
CA LYS A 22 33.54 -9.06 10.27
C LYS A 22 32.88 -9.62 9.01
N ASN A 23 32.86 -10.95 8.84
CA ASN A 23 32.20 -11.59 7.71
C ASN A 23 30.67 -11.43 7.75
N LYS A 24 30.05 -11.52 8.93
CA LYS A 24 28.61 -11.27 9.12
C LYS A 24 28.23 -9.84 8.72
N LEU A 25 29.01 -8.84 9.17
CA LEU A 25 28.82 -7.43 8.79
C LEU A 25 28.97 -7.20 7.28
N LYS A 26 29.99 -7.79 6.65
CA LYS A 26 30.15 -7.72 5.17
C LYS A 26 28.93 -8.28 4.44
N ARG A 27 28.40 -9.43 4.88
CA ARG A 27 27.21 -10.08 4.28
C ARG A 27 25.96 -9.23 4.45
N GLN A 28 25.76 -8.60 5.62
CA GLN A 28 24.64 -7.66 5.83
C GLN A 28 24.75 -6.41 4.95
N LYS A 29 25.94 -5.80 4.85
CA LYS A 29 26.18 -4.63 3.98
C LYS A 29 25.89 -4.95 2.50
N ALA A 30 26.28 -6.14 2.04
CA ALA A 30 25.99 -6.60 0.68
C ALA A 30 24.47 -6.79 0.44
N LYS A 31 23.74 -7.37 1.40
CA LYS A 31 22.27 -7.52 1.32
C LYS A 31 21.56 -6.16 1.24
N LEU A 32 21.95 -5.21 2.09
CA LEU A 32 21.40 -3.84 2.07
C LEU A 32 21.67 -3.13 0.74
N LYS A 33 22.89 -3.26 0.19
CA LYS A 33 23.23 -2.68 -1.13
C LYS A 33 22.37 -3.28 -2.26
N LYS A 34 22.09 -4.59 -2.21
CA LYS A 34 21.20 -5.28 -3.17
C LYS A 34 19.76 -4.80 -3.07
N GLN A 35 19.24 -4.61 -1.85
CA GLN A 35 17.88 -4.08 -1.62
C GLN A 35 17.74 -2.65 -2.14
N LYS A 36 18.67 -1.73 -1.78
CA LYS A 36 18.68 -0.36 -2.30
C LYS A 36 18.73 -0.29 -3.82
N LYS A 37 19.49 -1.17 -4.48
CA LYS A 37 19.55 -1.23 -5.96
C LYS A 37 18.21 -1.69 -6.57
N LYS A 38 17.50 -2.62 -5.93
CA LYS A 38 16.18 -3.07 -6.37
C LYS A 38 15.12 -1.97 -6.20
N GLU A 39 15.09 -1.29 -5.07
CA GLU A 39 14.17 -0.16 -4.84
C GLU A 39 14.40 0.97 -5.84
N LYS A 40 15.66 1.39 -6.06
CA LYS A 40 15.98 2.43 -7.04
C LYS A 40 15.53 2.07 -8.46
N LYS A 41 15.61 0.80 -8.85
CA LYS A 41 15.07 0.33 -10.15
C LYS A 41 13.54 0.40 -10.20
N LYS A 42 12.84 -0.03 -9.13
CA LYS A 42 11.38 0.04 -9.05
C LYS A 42 10.86 1.48 -9.11
N LEU A 43 11.51 2.40 -8.37
CA LEU A 43 11.19 3.82 -8.39
C LEU A 43 11.36 4.42 -9.80
N LYS A 44 12.49 4.16 -10.47
CA LYS A 44 12.71 4.61 -11.86
C LYS A 44 11.67 4.06 -12.85
N GLN A 45 11.22 2.81 -12.67
CA GLN A 45 10.17 2.25 -13.51
C GLN A 45 8.81 2.90 -13.26
N LYS A 46 8.44 3.15 -12.00
CA LYS A 46 7.21 3.87 -11.66
C LYS A 46 7.22 5.29 -12.21
N GLU A 47 8.34 6.01 -12.06
CA GLU A 47 8.48 7.37 -12.59
C GLU A 47 8.37 7.41 -14.12
N LYS A 48 8.97 6.44 -14.83
CA LYS A 48 8.82 6.32 -16.30
C LYS A 48 7.38 6.01 -16.72
N LYS A 49 6.64 5.20 -15.96
CA LYS A 49 5.24 4.91 -16.23
C LYS A 49 4.37 6.15 -16.05
N LEU A 50 4.54 6.85 -14.92
CA LEU A 50 3.82 8.09 -14.64
C LEU A 50 4.14 9.20 -15.67
N LYS A 51 5.39 9.30 -16.13
CA LYS A 51 5.74 10.25 -17.20
C LYS A 51 5.09 9.90 -18.54
N LYS A 52 5.04 8.61 -18.91
CA LYS A 52 4.34 8.17 -20.13
C LYS A 52 2.83 8.43 -20.05
N GLU A 53 2.23 8.15 -18.91
CA GLU A 53 0.80 8.39 -18.66
C GLU A 53 0.47 9.89 -18.69
N ALA A 54 1.33 10.73 -18.13
CA ALA A 54 1.20 12.19 -18.21
C ALA A 54 1.44 12.73 -19.63
N GLU A 55 2.37 12.16 -20.39
CA GLU A 55 2.62 12.53 -21.79
C GLU A 55 1.48 12.09 -22.72
N GLU A 56 0.84 10.96 -22.44
CA GLU A 56 -0.36 10.48 -23.14
C GLU A 56 -1.58 11.38 -22.87
N LEU A 57 -1.67 11.97 -21.67
CA LEU A 57 -2.69 12.96 -21.31
C LEU A 57 -2.41 14.37 -21.86
N GLN A 58 -1.17 14.68 -22.25
CA GLN A 58 -0.76 16.01 -22.73
C GLN A 58 -0.58 16.09 -24.26
N LYS A 59 -0.72 14.99 -25.00
CA LYS A 59 -0.76 15.06 -26.47
C LYS A 59 -2.07 15.71 -26.91
N PRO A 60 -2.06 16.93 -27.50
CA PRO A 60 -3.23 17.43 -28.19
C PRO A 60 -3.37 16.60 -29.46
N ALA A 61 -4.51 15.96 -29.65
CA ALA A 61 -4.82 15.31 -30.91
C ALA A 61 -5.06 16.39 -31.97
N GLU A 62 -4.01 16.83 -32.66
CA GLU A 62 -4.15 17.39 -34.01
C GLU A 62 -4.57 16.26 -34.94
N LYS A 63 -5.88 15.99 -34.97
CA LYS A 63 -6.51 15.23 -36.05
C LYS A 63 -7.57 16.15 -36.65
N PRO A 64 -7.70 16.21 -38.00
CA PRO A 64 -8.84 16.89 -38.60
C PRO A 64 -10.11 16.30 -37.96
N PRO A 65 -11.15 17.12 -37.72
CA PRO A 65 -12.31 16.71 -36.93
C PRO A 65 -12.81 15.38 -37.47
N SER A 66 -12.62 14.35 -36.67
CA SER A 66 -13.21 13.06 -36.89
C SER A 66 -14.71 13.28 -36.85
N TYR A 67 -15.45 12.69 -37.79
CA TYR A 67 -16.91 12.68 -37.83
C TYR A 67 -17.56 12.44 -36.44
N LEU A 68 -16.86 11.75 -35.52
CA LEU A 68 -17.28 11.51 -34.14
C LEU A 68 -17.38 12.77 -33.25
N GLU A 69 -16.53 13.78 -33.44
CA GLU A 69 -16.54 15.02 -32.63
C GLU A 69 -17.69 15.95 -33.04
N VAL A 70 -18.09 15.92 -34.31
CA VAL A 70 -19.25 16.68 -34.81
C VAL A 70 -20.54 16.15 -34.19
N TRP A 71 -20.67 14.83 -33.99
CA TRP A 71 -21.84 14.24 -33.33
C TRP A 71 -21.92 14.54 -31.83
N GLN A 72 -20.78 14.65 -31.14
CA GLN A 72 -20.77 14.95 -29.70
C GLN A 72 -20.97 16.43 -29.38
N ASN A 73 -20.56 17.34 -30.27
CA ASN A 73 -20.85 18.77 -30.12
C ASN A 73 -22.26 19.14 -30.62
N ALA A 74 -22.86 18.34 -31.51
CA ALA A 74 -24.25 18.53 -31.97
C ALA A 74 -25.31 18.22 -30.88
N ASP A 75 -24.93 17.56 -29.79
CA ASP A 75 -25.82 17.33 -28.64
C ASP A 75 -25.85 18.52 -27.65
N GLY A 76 -25.05 19.58 -27.88
CA GLY A 76 -24.90 20.70 -26.96
C GLY A 76 -25.51 22.04 -27.39
N GLU A 77 -25.80 22.23 -28.68
CA GLU A 77 -26.23 23.54 -29.18
C GLU A 77 -27.02 23.36 -30.49
N GLU A 78 -28.32 23.12 -30.37
CA GLU A 78 -29.39 23.64 -31.25
C GLU A 78 -30.73 23.02 -30.84
N ASP A 79 -31.48 23.85 -30.12
CA ASP A 79 -32.85 23.66 -29.65
C ASP A 79 -33.86 23.61 -30.82
N LEU A 80 -33.87 22.53 -31.61
CA LEU A 80 -34.76 22.36 -32.77
C LEU A 80 -35.32 20.93 -32.94
N GLY A 81 -35.71 20.26 -31.85
CA GLY A 81 -36.44 18.97 -31.91
C GLY A 81 -37.36 18.74 -30.71
N PRO A 82 -38.44 17.93 -30.83
CA PRO A 82 -39.41 17.75 -29.75
C PRO A 82 -38.74 17.25 -28.47
N VAL A 83 -38.83 18.04 -27.41
CA VAL A 83 -38.24 17.78 -26.09
C VAL A 83 -38.68 16.41 -25.59
N MET A 84 -37.78 15.43 -25.62
CA MET A 84 -37.99 14.13 -24.99
C MET A 84 -38.23 14.34 -23.51
N THR A 85 -39.42 13.96 -23.04
CA THR A 85 -39.83 14.07 -21.64
C THR A 85 -38.88 13.29 -20.72
N ASP A 86 -38.68 13.76 -19.50
CA ASP A 86 -37.76 13.14 -18.55
C ASP A 86 -38.12 11.67 -18.23
N GLU A 87 -39.40 11.31 -18.39
CA GLU A 87 -39.88 9.94 -18.25
C GLU A 87 -39.41 9.02 -19.39
N GLN A 88 -39.32 9.53 -20.62
CA GLN A 88 -38.77 8.79 -21.75
C GLN A 88 -37.26 8.59 -21.58
N LYS A 89 -36.54 9.61 -21.10
CA LYS A 89 -35.11 9.49 -20.75
C LYS A 89 -34.87 8.45 -19.65
N ALA A 90 -35.71 8.40 -18.63
CA ALA A 90 -35.65 7.40 -17.56
C ALA A 90 -35.88 5.98 -18.10
N ARG A 91 -36.87 5.77 -18.99
CA ARG A 91 -37.13 4.45 -19.59
C ARG A 91 -35.98 3.96 -20.47
N LEU A 92 -35.34 4.84 -21.24
CA LEU A 92 -34.13 4.48 -22.00
C LEU A 92 -32.90 4.25 -21.10
N SER A 93 -32.81 4.92 -19.96
CA SER A 93 -31.76 4.70 -18.95
C SER A 93 -31.82 3.30 -18.33
N THR A 94 -33.02 2.73 -18.10
CA THR A 94 -33.17 1.40 -17.48
C THR A 94 -32.59 0.22 -18.29
N LYS A 95 -32.39 0.39 -19.60
CA LYS A 95 -31.78 -0.64 -20.47
C LYS A 95 -30.33 -0.35 -20.84
N ARG A 96 -29.78 0.78 -20.38
CA ARG A 96 -28.41 1.16 -20.71
C ARG A 96 -27.44 0.34 -19.85
N PRO A 97 -26.38 -0.25 -20.43
CA PRO A 97 -25.30 -0.80 -19.63
C PRO A 97 -24.71 0.31 -18.74
N LEU A 98 -24.40 -0.04 -17.50
CA LEU A 98 -23.92 0.90 -16.49
C LEU A 98 -22.77 1.76 -17.05
N THR A 99 -22.87 3.08 -16.88
CA THR A 99 -21.78 3.97 -17.28
C THR A 99 -20.60 3.81 -16.32
N LYS A 100 -19.38 4.10 -16.82
CA LYS A 100 -18.16 3.99 -16.02
C LYS A 100 -18.22 4.89 -14.77
N GLU A 101 -18.82 6.07 -14.89
CA GLU A 101 -18.99 7.03 -13.80
C GLU A 101 -19.90 6.50 -12.70
N GLU A 102 -21.02 5.86 -13.05
CA GLU A 102 -21.92 5.22 -12.09
C GLU A 102 -21.25 4.02 -11.39
N TYR A 103 -20.41 3.26 -12.10
CA TYR A 103 -19.61 2.19 -11.51
C TYR A 103 -18.62 2.73 -10.49
N GLU A 104 -17.87 3.77 -10.85
CA GLU A 104 -16.92 4.42 -9.96
C GLU A 104 -17.61 5.07 -8.75
N ALA A 105 -18.80 5.65 -8.95
CA ALA A 105 -19.63 6.18 -7.87
C ALA A 105 -20.09 5.07 -6.90
N ARG A 106 -20.51 3.90 -7.42
CA ARG A 106 -20.83 2.74 -6.56
C ARG A 106 -19.62 2.23 -5.81
N GLN A 107 -18.45 2.21 -6.46
CA GLN A 107 -17.19 1.76 -5.86
C GLN A 107 -16.52 2.79 -4.95
N SER A 108 -16.89 4.07 -4.99
CA SER A 108 -16.26 5.11 -4.15
C SER A 108 -16.85 5.17 -2.73
N VAL A 109 -17.99 4.53 -2.48
CA VAL A 109 -18.62 4.50 -1.16
C VAL A 109 -17.80 3.65 -0.19
N ILE A 110 -17.30 4.28 0.88
CA ILE A 110 -16.53 3.62 1.94
C ILE A 110 -17.38 3.55 3.22
N ARG A 111 -17.59 2.35 3.75
CA ARG A 111 -18.34 2.10 5.00
C ARG A 111 -17.41 1.51 6.05
N ARG A 112 -17.58 1.89 7.32
CA ARG A 112 -16.89 1.25 8.45
C ARG A 112 -17.78 0.15 9.01
N VAL A 113 -17.39 -1.11 8.84
CA VAL A 113 -18.14 -2.27 9.31
C VAL A 113 -17.30 -3.02 10.35
N VAL A 114 -17.91 -3.35 11.47
CA VAL A 114 -17.29 -4.19 12.50
C VAL A 114 -17.46 -5.65 12.08
N ASP A 115 -16.36 -6.37 11.94
CA ASP A 115 -16.39 -7.80 11.65
C ASP A 115 -16.85 -8.59 12.89
N PRO A 116 -17.94 -9.38 12.82
CA PRO A 116 -18.46 -10.11 13.97
C PRO A 116 -17.52 -11.18 14.52
N GLU A 117 -16.64 -11.78 13.70
CA GLU A 117 -15.70 -12.81 14.18
C GLU A 117 -14.50 -12.21 14.93
N SER A 118 -13.90 -11.15 14.37
CA SER A 118 -12.66 -10.58 14.91
C SER A 118 -12.88 -9.35 15.81
N GLY A 119 -14.09 -8.76 15.81
CA GLY A 119 -14.40 -7.50 16.49
C GLY A 119 -13.60 -6.29 15.98
N ARG A 120 -12.92 -6.41 14.83
CA ARG A 120 -12.11 -5.33 14.25
C ARG A 120 -12.97 -4.49 13.30
N THR A 121 -12.80 -3.18 13.35
CA THR A 121 -13.38 -2.25 12.37
C THR A 121 -12.61 -2.38 11.05
N ARG A 122 -13.29 -2.86 10.01
CA ARG A 122 -12.78 -2.92 8.65
C ARG A 122 -13.46 -1.85 7.80
N LEU A 123 -12.72 -1.22 6.88
CA LEU A 123 -13.31 -0.34 5.89
C LEU A 123 -13.77 -1.20 4.72
N VAL A 124 -15.01 -1.08 4.28
CA VAL A 124 -15.57 -1.80 3.14
C VAL A 124 -15.81 -0.81 2.03
N ARG A 125 -15.22 -1.06 0.85
CA ARG A 125 -15.39 -0.24 -0.35
C ARG A 125 -16.37 -0.92 -1.32
N GLY A 126 -17.33 -0.14 -1.81
CA GLY A 126 -18.28 -0.58 -2.83
C GLY A 126 -19.03 -1.86 -2.46
N GLU A 127 -18.83 -2.90 -3.27
CA GLU A 127 -19.53 -4.20 -3.22
C GLU A 127 -18.85 -5.26 -2.34
N GLY A 128 -17.82 -4.91 -1.57
CA GLY A 128 -17.24 -5.83 -0.59
C GLY A 128 -15.73 -5.91 -0.56
N GLU A 129 -15.01 -5.00 -1.22
CA GLU A 129 -13.55 -4.94 -1.06
C GLU A 129 -13.22 -4.46 0.36
N ILE A 130 -12.58 -5.33 1.13
CA ILE A 130 -12.15 -5.02 2.49
C ILE A 130 -10.83 -4.25 2.42
N ILE A 131 -10.90 -2.99 2.82
CA ILE A 131 -9.77 -2.10 2.99
C ILE A 131 -9.39 -2.06 4.47
N GLU A 132 -8.11 -2.24 4.74
CA GLU A 132 -7.56 -2.03 6.08
C GLU A 132 -6.95 -0.64 6.17
N GLU A 133 -7.29 0.09 7.24
CA GLU A 133 -6.62 1.35 7.54
C GLU A 133 -5.19 1.05 8.00
N MET A 134 -4.20 1.64 7.32
CA MET A 134 -2.83 1.58 7.81
C MET A 134 -2.72 2.32 9.14
N VAL A 135 -2.31 1.60 10.17
CA VAL A 135 -2.17 2.14 11.53
C VAL A 135 -0.95 3.07 11.61
N SER A 136 -1.10 4.21 12.28
CA SER A 136 0.03 5.13 12.53
C SER A 136 1.11 4.45 13.38
N ARG A 137 2.35 4.97 13.30
CA ARG A 137 3.48 4.39 14.08
C ARG A 137 3.24 4.41 15.59
N GLU A 138 2.49 5.38 16.09
CA GLU A 138 2.16 5.53 17.51
C GLU A 138 1.12 4.49 17.93
N LYS A 139 -0.01 4.42 17.21
CA LYS A 139 -1.03 3.40 17.43
C LYS A 139 -0.47 1.98 17.32
N HIS A 140 0.45 1.72 16.39
CA HIS A 140 1.10 0.41 16.27
C HIS A 140 1.95 0.07 17.51
N LYS A 141 2.64 1.06 18.10
CA LYS A 141 3.37 0.86 19.36
C LYS A 141 2.42 0.60 20.53
N GLU A 142 1.29 1.29 20.58
CA GLU A 142 0.25 1.10 21.62
C GLU A 142 -0.37 -0.29 21.53
N ILE A 143 -0.71 -0.76 20.32
CA ILE A 143 -1.21 -2.11 20.09
C ILE A 143 -0.19 -3.15 20.56
N ASN A 144 1.08 -2.98 20.21
CA ASN A 144 2.13 -3.89 20.67
C ASN A 144 2.28 -3.87 22.19
N LYS A 145 2.18 -2.70 22.82
CA LYS A 145 2.25 -2.55 24.28
C LYS A 145 1.07 -3.23 24.97
N LEU A 146 -0.14 -3.10 24.42
CA LEU A 146 -1.33 -3.78 24.94
C LEU A 146 -1.23 -5.29 24.78
N ALA A 147 -0.77 -5.76 23.61
CA ALA A 147 -0.59 -7.17 23.32
C ALA A 147 0.44 -7.84 24.25
N THR A 148 1.54 -7.15 24.60
CA THR A 148 2.58 -7.69 25.48
C THR A 148 2.36 -7.39 26.96
N LYS A 149 1.35 -6.59 27.33
CA LYS A 149 1.07 -6.23 28.73
C LYS A 149 0.76 -7.45 29.60
N GLY A 150 0.03 -8.43 29.05
CA GLY A 150 -0.29 -9.68 29.75
C GLY A 150 0.95 -10.50 30.07
N ASP A 151 1.84 -10.66 29.08
CA ASP A 151 3.10 -11.40 29.21
C ASP A 151 4.06 -10.74 30.22
N GLY A 152 4.15 -9.40 30.20
CA GLY A 152 4.91 -8.64 31.19
C GLY A 152 4.44 -8.89 32.63
N ASN A 153 3.12 -8.93 32.85
CA ASN A 153 2.54 -9.21 34.16
C ASN A 153 2.79 -10.66 34.60
N THR A 154 2.66 -11.64 33.70
CA THR A 154 2.95 -13.04 34.02
C THR A 154 4.43 -13.23 34.36
N PHE A 155 5.32 -12.61 33.59
CA PHE A 155 6.76 -12.65 33.84
C PHE A 155 7.14 -12.01 35.18
N GLN A 156 6.58 -10.85 35.50
CA GLN A 156 6.80 -10.18 36.80
C GLN A 156 6.29 -11.01 37.98
N ARG A 157 5.16 -11.70 37.83
CA ARG A 157 4.65 -12.64 38.84
C ARG A 157 5.57 -13.84 39.01
N THR A 158 6.08 -14.42 37.92
CA THR A 158 7.03 -15.56 38.00
C THR A 158 8.36 -15.18 38.65
N LEU A 159 8.82 -13.93 38.49
CA LEU A 159 10.04 -13.43 39.13
C LEU A 159 9.83 -12.97 40.57
N GLY A 160 8.58 -12.91 41.07
CA GLY A 160 8.28 -12.48 42.43
C GLY A 160 8.56 -11.01 42.74
N ILE A 161 8.72 -10.17 41.70
CA ILE A 161 9.11 -8.76 41.84
C ILE A 161 7.92 -7.87 42.23
N ASN A 162 6.70 -8.30 41.89
CA ASN A 162 5.45 -7.66 42.31
C ASN A 162 4.68 -8.63 43.21
N ARG A 163 5.00 -8.62 44.51
CA ARG A 163 4.19 -9.23 45.56
C ARG A 163 3.52 -8.15 46.38
#